data_AF-A0A7S3JER9-F1
#
_entry.id   AF-A0A7S3JER9-F1
#
_cell.length_a   1.000
_cell.length_b   1.000
_cell.length_c   1.000
_cell.angle_alpha   90.00
_cell.angle_beta   90.00
_cell.angle_gamma   90.00
#
_symmetry.space_group_name_H-M   'P 1'
#
loop_
_entity.id
_entity.type
_entity.pdbx_description
1 polymer ?
#
loop_
_entity_poly.entity_id
_entity_poly.type
_entity_poly.pdbx_seq_one_letter_code
_entity_poly.pdbx_strand_id
1 'polypeptide(L)'
;MFFNNFYFDSDDYNTPVKNYIDDKIWWAVMPKIRKDADMFIRQNKLSLQDDYIQITGDTQKEFISVSGQRESMDDYDTEDGKFIRVYFRVDPVINGYERQIYSSGDLLAQVGGIYSFLFGIGAVLVFIFSERLYV
;
A
#
# COMPACT_ATOMS: atom_id res chain seq x y z
N MET A 1 25.29 7.79 2.59
CA MET A 1 24.99 6.98 3.79
C MET A 1 23.99 5.93 3.36
N PHE A 2 24.21 4.67 3.70
CA PHE A 2 23.29 3.60 3.36
C PHE A 2 22.31 3.38 4.51
N PHE A 3 21.03 3.21 4.20
CA PHE A 3 20.02 2.83 5.18
C PHE A 3 19.09 1.77 4.61
N ASN A 4 18.47 1.00 5.50
CA ASN A 4 17.51 -0.02 5.11
C ASN A 4 16.10 0.57 5.09
N ASN A 5 15.40 0.45 3.96
CA ASN A 5 14.03 0.91 3.82
C ASN A 5 13.10 -0.25 3.46
N PHE A 6 11.86 -0.22 3.93
CA PHE A 6 10.87 -1.26 3.68
C PHE A 6 9.83 -0.79 2.65
N TYR A 7 9.37 -1.72 1.82
CA TYR A 7 8.30 -1.52 0.86
C TYR A 7 7.41 -2.75 0.76
N PHE A 8 6.22 -2.55 0.23
CA PHE A 8 5.30 -3.62 -0.09
C PHE A 8 5.53 -4.09 -1.54
N ASP A 9 5.78 -5.38 -1.71
CA ASP A 9 5.86 -6.08 -2.99
C ASP A 9 4.55 -6.86 -3.20
N SER A 10 3.76 -6.43 -4.19
CA SER A 10 2.46 -7.03 -4.50
C SER A 10 2.58 -8.46 -5.02
N ASP A 11 3.71 -8.80 -5.62
CA ASP A 11 3.87 -10.03 -6.41
C ASP A 11 4.43 -11.18 -5.55
N ASP A 12 4.95 -10.87 -4.36
CA ASP A 12 5.43 -11.86 -3.40
C ASP A 12 4.35 -12.22 -2.37
N TYR A 13 3.82 -13.43 -2.47
CA TYR A 13 2.78 -13.94 -1.57
C TYR A 13 3.33 -14.48 -0.24
N ASN A 14 4.60 -14.89 -0.20
CA ASN A 14 5.20 -15.45 1.01
C ASN A 14 5.76 -14.33 1.90
N THR A 15 6.49 -13.39 1.28
CA THR A 15 7.16 -12.28 1.94
C THR A 15 6.80 -10.95 1.28
N PRO A 16 5.58 -10.44 1.52
CA PRO A 16 5.07 -9.23 0.86
C PRO A 16 5.76 -7.95 1.32
N VAL A 17 6.33 -7.92 2.51
CA VAL A 17 7.12 -6.77 2.99
C VAL A 17 8.59 -7.07 2.79
N LYS A 18 9.21 -6.32 1.88
CA LYS A 18 10.63 -6.46 1.55
C LYS A 18 11.41 -5.23 1.97
N ASN A 19 12.71 -5.39 2.10
CA ASN A 19 13.61 -4.32 2.41
C ASN A 19 14.63 -4.13 1.27
N TYR A 20 15.07 -2.89 1.09
CA TYR A 20 16.14 -2.53 0.16
C TYR A 20 17.10 -1.55 0.83
N ILE A 21 18.33 -1.55 0.34
CA ILE A 21 19.33 -0.57 0.76
C ILE A 21 19.13 0.67 -0.10
N ASP A 22 18.92 1.80 0.56
CA ASP A 22 18.80 3.11 -0.07
C ASP A 22 20.07 3.94 0.24
N ASP A 23 20.57 4.68 -0.75
CA ASP A 23 21.77 5.50 -0.70
C ASP A 23 21.51 7.00 -0.97
N LYS A 24 20.23 7.41 -1.06
CA LYS A 24 19.82 8.81 -1.36
C LYS A 24 20.33 9.86 -0.37
N ILE A 25 20.79 9.45 0.81
CA ILE A 25 21.35 10.37 1.80
C ILE A 25 22.82 10.63 1.46
N TRP A 26 23.12 11.80 0.89
CA TRP A 26 24.48 12.24 0.62
C TRP A 26 24.71 13.68 1.06
N TRP A 27 25.72 13.89 1.92
CA TRP A 27 26.06 15.21 2.43
C TRP A 27 27.51 15.57 2.09
N ALA A 28 27.69 16.52 1.17
CA ALA A 28 28.97 17.22 1.03
C ALA A 28 29.15 18.21 2.19
N VAL A 29 30.24 18.08 2.93
CA VAL A 29 30.63 19.05 3.97
C VAL A 29 31.17 20.29 3.28
N MET A 30 30.54 21.45 3.53
CA MET A 30 31.02 22.74 3.02
C MET A 30 31.42 23.64 4.19
N PRO A 31 32.60 24.28 4.14
CA PRO A 31 32.98 25.21 5.18
C PRO A 31 32.04 26.42 5.18
N LYS A 32 31.70 26.91 6.38
CA LYS A 32 30.80 28.07 6.62
C LYS A 32 29.31 27.86 6.31
N ILE A 33 28.89 26.63 6.00
CA ILE A 33 27.48 26.29 5.82
C ILE A 33 27.12 25.16 6.78
N ARG A 34 26.05 25.33 7.55
CA ARG A 34 25.43 24.25 8.34
C ARG A 34 24.37 23.56 7.48
N LYS A 35 24.37 22.23 7.49
CA LYS A 35 23.33 21.42 6.83
C LYS A 35 22.43 20.75 7.83
N ASP A 36 21.14 20.97 7.70
CA ASP A 36 20.11 20.33 8.49
C ASP A 36 19.32 19.36 7.61
N ALA A 37 19.14 18.12 8.05
CA ALA A 37 18.41 17.09 7.31
C ALA A 37 17.27 16.53 8.18
N ASP A 38 16.04 16.62 7.69
CA ASP A 38 14.88 15.97 8.28
C ASP A 38 14.63 14.65 7.56
N MET A 39 14.64 13.55 8.31
CA MET A 39 14.24 12.22 7.85
C MET A 39 12.85 11.89 8.36
N PHE A 40 11.93 11.62 7.44
CA PHE A 40 10.53 11.31 7.77
C PHE A 40 10.32 9.80 7.80
N ILE A 41 9.93 9.29 8.96
CA ILE A 41 9.61 7.89 9.22
C ILE A 41 8.09 7.74 9.20
N ARG A 42 7.60 6.85 8.34
CA ARG A 42 6.18 6.63 8.11
C ARG A 42 5.77 5.21 8.50
N GLN A 43 4.62 5.09 9.16
CA GLN A 43 3.98 3.80 9.42
C GLN A 43 3.04 3.45 8.25
N ASN A 44 3.10 2.20 7.80
CA ASN A 44 2.26 1.66 6.75
C ASN A 44 1.46 0.47 7.26
N LYS A 45 0.26 0.31 6.74
CA LYS A 45 -0.65 -0.81 7.00
C LYS A 45 -0.87 -1.59 5.72
N LEU A 46 -0.94 -2.91 5.84
CA LEU A 46 -1.12 -3.85 4.75
C LEU A 46 -2.26 -4.80 5.10
N SER A 47 -3.29 -4.84 4.26
CA SER A 47 -4.39 -5.81 4.33
C SER A 47 -4.20 -6.85 3.23
N LEU A 48 -4.11 -8.13 3.62
CA LEU A 48 -3.91 -9.25 2.71
C LEU A 48 -5.08 -10.21 2.77
N GLN A 49 -5.70 -10.43 1.63
CA GLN A 49 -6.76 -11.42 1.42
C GLN A 49 -6.33 -12.39 0.32
N ASP A 50 -5.40 -13.28 0.69
CA ASP A 50 -4.75 -14.21 -0.24
C ASP A 50 -5.34 -15.63 -0.21
N ASP A 51 -6.36 -15.87 0.63
CA ASP A 51 -6.95 -17.19 0.80
C ASP A 51 -7.83 -17.61 -0.40
N TYR A 52 -7.63 -18.84 -0.89
CA TYR A 52 -8.45 -19.46 -1.95
C TYR A 52 -9.93 -19.60 -1.58
N ILE A 53 -10.19 -19.63 -0.28
CA ILE A 53 -11.51 -19.69 0.33
C ILE A 53 -11.51 -18.53 1.32
N GLN A 54 -12.08 -17.38 0.91
CA GLN A 54 -12.13 -16.12 1.68
C GLN A 54 -13.03 -16.17 2.93
N ILE A 55 -13.09 -17.33 3.60
CA ILE A 55 -13.82 -17.52 4.87
C ILE A 55 -13.01 -16.95 6.03
N THR A 56 -11.68 -17.02 5.96
CA THR A 56 -10.77 -16.35 6.88
C THR A 56 -10.67 -14.88 6.49
N GLY A 57 -10.89 -13.99 7.46
CA GLY A 57 -10.83 -12.55 7.23
C GLY A 57 -9.42 -12.05 6.90
N ASP A 58 -9.33 -10.76 6.58
CA ASP A 58 -8.09 -10.12 6.14
C ASP A 58 -6.94 -10.27 7.15
N THR A 59 -5.76 -10.65 6.64
CA THR A 59 -4.52 -10.62 7.40
C THR A 59 -3.94 -9.21 7.38
N GLN A 60 -3.92 -8.55 8.53
CA GLN A 60 -3.34 -7.22 8.68
C GLN A 60 -1.87 -7.29 9.12
N LYS A 61 -1.01 -6.54 8.43
CA LYS A 61 0.41 -6.36 8.76
C LYS A 61 0.74 -4.88 8.81
N GLU A 62 1.73 -4.52 9.62
CA GLU A 62 2.25 -3.15 9.68
C GLU A 62 3.74 -3.15 9.42
N PHE A 63 4.23 -2.12 8.74
CA PHE A 63 5.66 -1.93 8.47
C PHE A 63 6.03 -0.45 8.43
N ILE A 64 7.31 -0.15 8.67
CA ILE A 64 7.82 1.21 8.76
C ILE A 64 8.69 1.49 7.53
N SER A 65 8.46 2.62 6.87
CA SER A 65 9.28 3.08 5.74
C SER A 65 9.75 4.51 5.94
N VAL A 66 10.89 4.87 5.37
CA VAL A 66 11.29 6.26 5.21
C VAL A 66 10.51 6.85 4.04
N SER A 67 9.64 7.84 4.31
CA SER A 67 8.78 8.46 3.30
C SER A 67 9.49 9.54 2.49
N GLY A 68 10.48 10.20 3.09
CA GLY A 68 11.24 11.24 2.42
C GLY A 68 12.31 11.86 3.31
N GLN A 69 13.12 12.67 2.67
CA GLN A 69 14.12 13.50 3.31
C GLN A 69 13.93 14.95 2.88
N ARG A 70 14.16 15.89 3.79
CA ARG A 70 14.21 17.32 3.47
C ARG A 70 15.51 17.89 3.98
N GLU A 71 16.24 18.54 3.10
CA GLU A 71 17.49 19.21 3.43
C GLU A 71 17.25 20.72 3.50
N SER A 72 17.84 21.35 4.51
CA SER A 72 17.93 22.80 4.66
C SER A 72 19.39 23.18 4.87
N MET A 73 19.77 24.35 4.39
CA MET A 73 21.10 24.90 4.57
C MET A 73 20.97 26.26 5.23
N ASP A 74 21.73 26.46 6.30
CA ASP A 74 21.81 27.72 7.03
C ASP A 74 23.27 28.19 7.07
N ASP A 75 23.46 29.48 7.31
CA ASP A 75 24.79 30.02 7.60
C ASP A 75 25.36 29.37 8.87
N TYR A 76 26.62 28.98 8.81
CA TYR A 76 27.30 28.39 9.95
C TYR A 76 27.59 29.46 11.00
N ASP A 77 26.90 29.37 12.13
CA ASP A 77 27.25 30.13 13.32
C ASP A 77 28.43 29.45 14.03
N THR A 78 29.48 30.23 14.29
CA THR A 78 30.73 29.74 14.88
C THR A 78 30.54 29.35 16.36
N GLU A 79 29.51 29.86 17.03
CA GLU A 79 29.18 29.51 18.41
C GLU A 79 28.54 28.12 18.56
N ASP A 80 27.79 27.63 17.57
CA ASP A 80 27.05 26.35 17.66
C ASP A 80 27.94 25.13 17.35
N GLY A 81 29.07 25.30 16.65
CA GLY A 81 30.09 24.26 16.42
C GLY A 81 29.63 23.05 15.58
N LYS A 82 28.40 23.07 15.05
CA LYS A 82 27.76 21.95 14.35
C LYS A 82 27.71 22.21 12.85
N PHE A 83 28.35 21.34 12.09
CA PHE A 83 28.33 21.39 10.62
C PHE A 83 27.15 20.64 10.00
N ILE A 84 26.67 19.58 10.67
CA ILE A 84 25.57 18.74 10.21
C ILE A 84 24.62 18.47 11.37
N ARG A 85 23.31 18.58 11.12
CA ARG A 85 22.26 18.19 12.05
C ARG A 85 21.27 17.28 11.34
N VAL A 86 20.88 16.18 11.98
CA VAL A 86 19.91 15.23 11.43
C VAL A 86 18.76 15.07 12.43
N TYR A 87 17.54 15.25 11.94
CA TYR A 87 16.30 15.10 12.71
C TYR A 87 15.52 13.91 12.20
N PHE A 88 15.12 13.02 13.11
CA PHE A 88 14.17 11.94 12.80
C PHE A 88 12.78 12.41 13.20
N ARG A 89 11.85 12.46 12.24
CA ARG A 89 10.47 12.91 12.45
C ARG A 89 9.51 11.82 12.08
N VAL A 90 8.47 11.63 12.89
CA VAL A 90 7.35 10.75 12.55
C VAL A 90 6.43 11.51 11.60
N ASP A 91 6.13 10.89 10.48
CA ASP A 91 5.16 11.37 9.51
C ASP A 91 3.75 11.00 10.01
N PRO A 92 2.82 11.96 10.17
CA PRO A 92 1.46 11.67 10.64
C PRO A 92 0.62 10.90 9.61
N VAL A 93 1.06 10.83 8.35
CA VAL A 93 0.34 10.10 7.30
C VAL A 93 0.55 8.60 7.45
N ILE A 94 -0.53 7.83 7.40
CA ILE A 94 -0.48 6.36 7.35
C ILE A 94 -0.89 5.92 5.95
N ASN A 95 -0.06 5.13 5.26
CA ASN A 95 -0.45 4.53 3.98
C ASN A 95 -1.10 3.17 4.23
N GLY A 96 -2.23 2.92 3.56
CA GLY A 96 -2.87 1.61 3.48
C GLY A 96 -2.56 0.94 2.14
N TYR A 97 -2.09 -0.30 2.19
CA TYR A 97 -1.89 -1.17 1.05
C TYR A 97 -2.86 -2.35 1.16
N GLU A 98 -3.48 -2.74 0.05
CA GLU A 98 -4.45 -3.83 0.02
C GLU A 98 -4.11 -4.77 -1.13
N ARG A 99 -4.16 -6.08 -0.86
CA ARG A 99 -4.08 -7.12 -1.88
C ARG A 99 -5.20 -8.12 -1.67
N GLN A 100 -6.01 -8.31 -2.70
CA GLN A 100 -7.07 -9.30 -2.75
C GLN A 100 -6.83 -10.21 -3.95
N ILE A 101 -6.72 -11.51 -3.71
CA ILE A 101 -6.62 -12.52 -4.77
C ILE A 101 -8.03 -13.02 -5.11
N TYR A 102 -8.25 -13.25 -6.40
CA TYR A 102 -9.47 -13.86 -6.90
C TYR A 102 -9.62 -15.29 -6.37
N SER A 103 -10.66 -15.53 -5.58
CA SER A 103 -10.89 -16.81 -4.92
C SER A 103 -11.78 -17.75 -5.72
N SER A 104 -11.78 -19.04 -5.38
CA SER A 104 -12.73 -20.01 -5.93
C SER A 104 -14.18 -19.67 -5.56
N GLY A 105 -14.37 -19.03 -4.40
CA GLY A 105 -15.67 -18.50 -3.98
C GLY A 105 -16.15 -17.39 -4.91
N ASP A 106 -15.27 -16.49 -5.32
CA ASP A 106 -15.59 -15.42 -6.28
C ASP A 106 -16.00 -15.99 -7.64
N LEU A 107 -15.30 -17.05 -8.10
CA LEU A 107 -15.66 -17.75 -9.35
C LEU A 107 -17.09 -18.28 -9.26
N LEU A 108 -17.40 -19.02 -8.20
CA LEU A 108 -18.72 -19.63 -8.01
C LEU A 108 -19.81 -18.59 -7.83
N ALA A 109 -19.53 -17.50 -7.10
CA ALA A 109 -20.46 -16.40 -6.92
C ALA A 109 -20.79 -15.74 -8.26
N GLN A 110 -19.80 -15.51 -9.11
CA GLN A 110 -20.01 -14.92 -10.44
C GLN A 110 -20.77 -15.86 -11.37
N VAL A 111 -20.43 -17.15 -11.41
CA VAL A 111 -21.15 -18.15 -12.21
C VAL A 111 -22.60 -18.28 -11.74
N GLY A 112 -22.83 -18.36 -10.43
CA GLY A 112 -24.17 -18.39 -9.83
C GLY A 112 -24.97 -17.12 -10.12
N GLY A 113 -24.33 -15.96 -10.09
CA GLY A 113 -24.93 -14.68 -10.45
C GLY A 113 -25.37 -14.64 -11.91
N ILE A 114 -24.51 -15.06 -12.85
CA ILE A 114 -24.83 -15.13 -14.28
C ILE A 114 -25.99 -16.11 -14.53
N TYR A 115 -25.94 -17.30 -13.91
CA TYR A 115 -27.02 -18.27 -14.01
C TYR A 115 -28.36 -17.69 -13.54
N SER A 116 -28.36 -17.05 -12.36
CA SER A 116 -29.57 -16.46 -11.77
C SER A 116 -30.12 -15.33 -12.63
N PHE A 117 -29.24 -14.50 -13.21
CA PHE A 117 -29.63 -13.43 -14.12
C PHE A 117 -30.27 -13.96 -15.40
N LEU A 118 -29.65 -14.94 -16.05
CA LEU A 118 -30.19 -15.58 -17.26
C LEU A 118 -31.53 -16.27 -16.98
N PHE A 119 -31.64 -16.96 -15.85
CA PHE A 119 -32.89 -17.58 -15.41
C PHE A 119 -34.00 -16.53 -15.22
N GLY A 120 -33.68 -15.40 -14.59
CA GLY A 120 -34.63 -14.28 -14.42
C GLY A 120 -35.14 -13.73 -15.76
N ILE A 121 -34.23 -13.51 -16.73
CA ILE A 121 -34.63 -13.10 -18.08
C ILE A 121 -35.53 -14.16 -18.74
N GLY A 122 -35.14 -15.43 -18.65
CA GLY A 122 -35.93 -16.53 -19.20
C GLY A 122 -37.35 -16.59 -18.60
N ALA A 123 -37.47 -16.41 -17.30
CA ALA A 123 -38.76 -16.39 -16.61
C ALA A 123 -39.66 -15.23 -17.07
N VAL A 124 -39.09 -14.03 -17.24
CA VAL A 124 -39.83 -12.86 -17.76
C VAL A 124 -40.31 -13.10 -19.20
N LEU A 125 -39.45 -13.68 -20.05
CA LEU A 125 -39.84 -14.01 -21.42
C LEU A 125 -40.97 -15.04 -21.46
N VAL A 126 -40.85 -16.13 -20.70
CA VAL A 126 -41.89 -17.16 -20.59
C VAL A 126 -43.20 -16.54 -20.11
N PHE A 127 -43.16 -15.66 -19.12
CA PHE A 127 -44.34 -14.94 -18.64
C PHE A 127 -45.03 -14.16 -19.77
N ILE A 128 -44.29 -13.30 -20.49
CA ILE A 128 -44.82 -12.49 -21.61
C ILE A 128 -45.43 -13.37 -22.71
N PHE A 129 -44.76 -14.46 -23.08
CA PHE A 129 -45.27 -15.35 -24.12
C PHE A 129 -46.46 -16.19 -23.65
N SER A 130 -46.48 -16.62 -22.38
CA SER A 130 -47.61 -17.38 -21.82
C SER A 130 -48.90 -16.57 -21.80
N GLU A 131 -48.84 -15.27 -21.46
CA GLU A 131 -50.02 -14.40 -21.50
C GLU A 131 -50.58 -14.23 -22.93
N ARG A 132 -49.73 -14.32 -23.96
CA ARG A 132 -50.15 -14.19 -25.36
C ARG A 132 -50.64 -15.49 -25.99
N LEU A 133 -50.33 -16.65 -25.40
CA LEU A 133 -50.65 -17.96 -25.97
C LEU A 133 -51.92 -18.58 -25.35
N TYR A 134 -52.33 -18.12 -24.17
CA TYR A 134 -53.53 -18.53 -23.45
C TYR A 134 -54.69 -17.51 -23.51
N VAL A 135 -54.57 -16.48 -24.37
CA VAL A 135 -55.65 -15.56 -24.76
C VAL A 135 -56.01 -15.79 -26.21
#